data_AF-F1TGV4-F1
#
_entry.id   AF-F1TGV4-F1
#
_cell.length_a   1.000
_cell.length_b   1.000
_cell.length_c   1.000
_cell.angle_alpha   90.00
_cell.angle_beta   90.00
_cell.angle_gamma   90.00
#
_symmetry.space_group_name_H-M   'P 1'
#
loop_
_entity.id
_entity.type
_entity.pdbx_description
1 polymer ?
#
loop_
_entity_poly.entity_id
_entity_poly.type
_entity_poly.pdbx_seq_one_letter_code
_entity_poly.pdbx_strand_id
1 'polypeptide(L)'
;MNYKQIENLKFALLNLARQGCRLNIPSHGVSGRIIGVGFKPYWTSPLDSKIEKMEINYVDDTGNVIPFNLHNVTKYDVISNDGTGYESMQNACMDIHVFSQSNGRDEEPYEKVRVEIFKDT
;
A
#
# COMPACT_ATOMS: atom_id res chain seq x y z
N MET A 1 -3.99 13.39 -0.74
CA MET A 1 -3.14 13.17 -1.95
C MET A 1 -3.69 13.99 -3.11
N ASN A 2 -2.89 14.22 -4.16
CA ASN A 2 -3.40 14.67 -5.46
C ASN A 2 -3.48 13.49 -6.45
N TYR A 3 -4.11 13.71 -7.60
CA TYR A 3 -4.24 12.72 -8.68
C TYR A 3 -2.92 12.01 -9.03
N LYS A 4 -1.84 12.77 -9.25
CA LYS A 4 -0.53 12.22 -9.62
C LYS A 4 0.03 11.31 -8.53
N GLN A 5 -0.14 11.68 -7.26
CA GLN A 5 0.28 10.86 -6.13
C GLN A 5 -0.51 9.55 -6.07
N ILE A 6 -1.83 9.58 -6.31
CA ILE A 6 -2.66 8.37 -6.34
C ILE A 6 -2.21 7.42 -7.45
N GLU A 7 -2.04 7.94 -8.68
CA GLU A 7 -1.57 7.14 -9.82
C GLU A 7 -0.18 6.54 -9.58
N ASN A 8 0.74 7.32 -9.02
CA ASN A 8 2.08 6.83 -8.67
C ASN A 8 2.03 5.67 -7.66
N LEU A 9 1.22 5.79 -6.61
CA LEU A 9 1.06 4.73 -5.62
C LEU A 9 0.44 3.48 -6.25
N LYS A 10 -0.62 3.65 -7.05
CA LYS A 10 -1.27 2.54 -7.77
C LYS A 10 -0.26 1.80 -8.65
N PHE A 11 0.49 2.55 -9.44
CA PHE A 11 1.49 2.01 -10.35
C PHE A 11 2.60 1.26 -9.60
N ALA A 12 3.14 1.85 -8.53
CA ALA A 12 4.18 1.22 -7.71
C ALA A 12 3.73 -0.14 -7.15
N LEU A 13 2.54 -0.18 -6.53
CA LEU A 13 2.02 -1.41 -5.92
C LEU A 13 1.68 -2.48 -6.97
N LEU A 14 1.11 -2.08 -8.11
CA LEU A 14 0.88 -3.02 -9.23
C LEU A 14 2.18 -3.60 -9.76
N ASN A 15 3.23 -2.78 -9.88
CA ASN A 15 4.53 -3.25 -10.36
C ASN A 15 5.21 -4.20 -9.35
N LEU A 16 5.11 -3.92 -8.06
CA LEU A 16 5.61 -4.81 -7.00
C LEU A 16 4.84 -6.14 -6.97
N ALA A 17 3.53 -6.09 -7.16
CA ALA A 17 2.70 -7.30 -7.28
C ALA A 17 3.08 -8.13 -8.52
N ARG A 18 3.28 -7.48 -9.67
CA ARG A 18 3.71 -8.13 -10.92
C ARG A 18 5.05 -8.84 -10.77
N GLN A 19 5.93 -8.33 -9.92
CA GLN A 19 7.23 -8.93 -9.62
C GLN A 19 7.15 -10.08 -8.60
N GLY A 20 5.97 -10.33 -8.01
CA GLY A 20 5.82 -11.35 -6.97
C GLY A 20 6.62 -11.01 -5.70
N CYS A 21 6.79 -9.72 -5.39
CA CYS A 21 7.49 -9.30 -4.17
C CYS A 21 6.76 -9.79 -2.92
N ARG A 22 7.51 -9.94 -1.83
CA ARG A 22 7.00 -10.28 -0.51
C ARG A 22 6.58 -9.04 0.25
N LEU A 23 5.40 -9.09 0.84
CA LEU A 23 4.78 -8.08 1.68
C LEU A 23 5.05 -8.40 3.16
N ASN A 24 5.32 -7.37 3.93
CA ASN A 24 5.34 -7.40 5.38
C ASN A 24 4.65 -6.15 5.94
N ILE A 25 3.68 -6.35 6.83
CA ILE A 25 2.99 -5.26 7.56
C ILE A 25 3.00 -5.64 9.05
N PRO A 26 4.05 -5.26 9.80
CA PRO A 26 4.26 -5.72 11.16
C PRO A 26 3.09 -5.46 12.10
N SER A 27 2.45 -4.28 12.00
CA SER A 27 1.34 -3.89 12.86
C SER A 27 0.10 -4.76 12.72
N HIS A 28 0.00 -5.54 11.63
CA HIS A 28 -1.17 -6.36 11.31
C HIS A 28 -0.82 -7.86 11.22
N GLY A 29 0.42 -8.25 11.53
CA GLY A 29 0.86 -9.65 11.42
C GLY A 29 0.81 -10.21 9.99
N VAL A 30 0.86 -9.33 8.98
CA VAL A 30 0.81 -9.72 7.57
C VAL A 30 2.22 -10.03 7.08
N SER A 31 2.43 -11.23 6.55
CA SER A 31 3.64 -11.60 5.83
C SER A 31 3.29 -12.58 4.72
N GLY A 32 3.79 -12.35 3.50
CA GLY A 32 3.59 -13.28 2.40
C GLY A 32 3.80 -12.67 1.02
N ARG A 33 3.68 -13.49 -0.03
CA ARG A 33 3.93 -13.06 -1.41
C ARG A 33 2.74 -12.31 -2.00
N ILE A 34 2.95 -11.12 -2.54
CA ILE A 34 1.89 -10.35 -3.21
C ILE A 34 1.50 -11.07 -4.51
N ILE A 35 0.19 -11.29 -4.69
CA ILE A 35 -0.36 -11.88 -5.92
C ILE A 35 -1.31 -10.94 -6.66
N GLY A 36 -1.76 -9.86 -6.03
CA GLY A 36 -2.61 -8.87 -6.67
C GLY A 36 -2.86 -7.66 -5.80
N VAL A 37 -3.16 -6.53 -6.45
CA VAL A 37 -3.54 -5.28 -5.78
C VAL A 37 -4.78 -4.71 -6.47
N GLY A 38 -5.76 -4.30 -5.69
CA GLY A 38 -7.02 -3.72 -6.13
C GLY A 38 -7.26 -2.34 -5.53
N PHE A 39 -7.98 -1.48 -6.26
CA PHE A 39 -8.29 -0.12 -5.83
C PHE A 39 -9.76 0.23 -6.05
N LYS A 40 -10.32 1.01 -5.13
CA LYS A 40 -11.61 1.70 -5.27
C LYS A 40 -11.43 3.21 -5.05
N PRO A 41 -11.84 4.06 -5.99
CA PRO A 41 -12.27 3.71 -7.35
C PRO A 41 -11.11 3.12 -8.17
N TYR A 42 -11.45 2.27 -9.13
CA TYR A 42 -10.46 1.68 -10.04
C TYR A 42 -9.78 2.77 -10.87
N TRP A 43 -10.57 3.67 -11.46
CA TRP A 43 -10.11 4.86 -12.19
C TRP A 43 -9.97 6.06 -11.26
N THR A 44 -8.89 6.81 -11.39
CA THR A 44 -8.66 8.05 -10.62
C THR A 44 -9.14 9.26 -11.42
N SER A 45 -9.82 10.20 -10.75
CA SER A 45 -10.23 11.51 -11.26
C SER A 45 -9.26 12.61 -10.79
N PRO A 46 -9.07 13.71 -11.54
CA PRO A 46 -8.31 14.88 -11.08
C PRO A 46 -8.81 15.47 -9.74
N LEU A 47 -10.08 15.23 -9.40
CA LEU A 47 -10.70 15.68 -8.15
C LEU A 47 -10.45 14.73 -6.97
N ASP A 48 -9.90 13.55 -7.21
CA ASP A 48 -9.67 12.57 -6.16
C ASP A 48 -8.55 13.04 -5.25
N SER A 49 -8.82 12.94 -3.95
CA SER A 49 -7.89 13.30 -2.89
C SER A 49 -7.50 12.12 -1.99
N LYS A 50 -8.18 10.98 -2.17
CA LYS A 50 -8.02 9.75 -1.39
C LYS A 50 -8.29 8.51 -2.24
N ILE A 51 -7.80 7.36 -1.78
CA ILE A 51 -8.24 6.03 -2.25
C ILE A 51 -9.24 5.51 -1.21
N GLU A 52 -10.47 5.17 -1.62
CA GLU A 52 -11.50 4.70 -0.69
C GLU A 52 -11.17 3.33 -0.11
N LYS A 53 -10.67 2.44 -0.97
CA LYS A 53 -10.22 1.10 -0.59
C LYS A 53 -9.00 0.73 -1.42
N MET A 54 -7.97 0.27 -0.75
CA MET A 54 -6.83 -0.42 -1.33
C MET A 54 -6.79 -1.83 -0.77
N GLU A 55 -6.77 -2.81 -1.66
CA GLU A 55 -6.73 -4.24 -1.31
C GLU A 55 -5.42 -4.83 -1.82
N ILE A 56 -4.69 -5.51 -0.94
CA ILE A 56 -3.47 -6.24 -1.30
C ILE A 56 -3.74 -7.71 -1.00
N ASN A 57 -3.81 -8.51 -2.05
CA ASN A 57 -3.97 -9.96 -1.95
C ASN A 57 -2.58 -10.59 -1.89
N TYR A 58 -2.33 -11.37 -0.84
CA TYR A 58 -1.06 -12.06 -0.64
C TYR A 58 -1.27 -13.53 -0.31
N VAL A 59 -0.25 -14.35 -0.59
CA VAL A 59 -0.17 -15.75 -0.20
C VAL A 59 0.74 -15.85 1.01
N ASP A 60 0.22 -16.30 2.14
CA ASP A 60 1.02 -16.53 3.34
C ASP A 60 1.93 -17.77 3.21
N ASP A 61 2.78 -18.02 4.20
CA ASP A 61 3.70 -19.17 4.18
C ASP A 61 3.00 -20.53 4.26
N THR A 62 1.70 -20.54 4.58
CA THR A 62 0.87 -21.75 4.58
C THR A 62 0.18 -21.99 3.23
N GLY A 63 0.35 -21.08 2.27
CA GLY A 63 -0.25 -21.16 0.93
C GLY A 63 -1.67 -20.59 0.85
N ASN A 64 -2.17 -19.93 1.91
CA ASN A 64 -3.50 -19.33 1.90
C ASN A 64 -3.48 -17.96 1.24
N VAL A 65 -4.48 -17.69 0.39
CA VAL A 65 -4.71 -16.37 -0.18
C VAL A 65 -5.49 -15.52 0.80
N ILE A 66 -4.89 -14.42 1.28
CA ILE A 66 -5.46 -13.52 2.27
C ILE A 66 -5.56 -12.10 1.69
N PRO A 67 -6.74 -11.47 1.71
CA PRO A 67 -6.90 -10.06 1.36
C PRO A 67 -6.56 -9.16 2.56
N PHE A 68 -5.63 -8.23 2.38
CA PHE A 68 -5.38 -7.14 3.32
C PHE A 68 -6.00 -5.84 2.80
N ASN A 69 -6.83 -5.17 3.62
CA ASN A 69 -7.61 -4.02 3.19
C ASN A 69 -7.24 -2.76 3.98
N LEU A 70 -6.95 -1.69 3.25
CA LEU A 70 -6.78 -0.34 3.79
C LEU A 70 -7.90 0.55 3.26
N HIS A 71 -8.61 1.23 4.17
CA HIS A 71 -9.72 2.10 3.84
C HIS A 71 -9.34 3.56 4.05
N ASN A 72 -9.89 4.44 3.21
CA ASN A 72 -9.67 5.88 3.28
C ASN A 72 -8.17 6.25 3.33
N VAL A 73 -7.38 5.77 2.38
CA VAL A 73 -5.98 6.15 2.25
C VAL A 73 -5.90 7.61 1.80
N THR A 74 -5.34 8.48 2.63
CA THR A 74 -5.32 9.94 2.41
C THR A 74 -3.92 10.48 2.06
N LYS A 75 -2.87 9.72 2.40
CA LYS A 75 -1.47 10.04 2.13
C LYS A 75 -0.63 8.76 2.14
N TYR A 76 0.52 8.79 1.49
CA TYR A 76 1.61 7.85 1.72
C TYR A 76 2.94 8.62 1.75
N ASP A 77 3.88 8.14 2.55
CA ASP A 77 5.24 8.65 2.61
C ASP A 77 6.20 7.50 2.29
N VAL A 78 7.11 7.71 1.33
CA VAL A 78 8.12 6.70 0.99
C VAL A 78 9.32 6.90 1.92
N ILE A 79 9.57 5.94 2.81
CA ILE A 79 10.72 5.97 3.72
C ILE A 79 12.00 5.60 2.97
N SER A 80 11.93 4.53 2.19
CA SER A 80 13.09 4.06 1.41
C SER A 80 12.63 3.27 0.20
N ASN A 81 13.42 3.33 -0.86
CA ASN A 81 13.30 2.42 -1.99
C ASN A 81 14.65 2.28 -2.70
N ASP A 82 14.83 1.16 -3.40
CA ASP A 82 16.05 0.82 -4.13
C ASP A 82 16.01 1.22 -5.62
N GLY A 83 14.88 1.75 -6.09
CA GLY A 83 14.65 2.11 -7.48
C GLY A 83 15.08 3.54 -7.81
N THR A 84 15.46 3.75 -9.07
CA THR A 84 15.56 5.11 -9.65
C THR A 84 14.18 5.72 -9.95
N GLY A 85 13.12 4.93 -9.81
CA GLY A 85 11.71 5.31 -9.96
C GLY A 85 10.78 4.14 -9.62
N TYR A 86 9.47 4.34 -9.75
CA TYR A 86 8.46 3.34 -9.39
C TYR A 86 8.49 2.06 -10.28
N GLU A 87 9.05 2.16 -11.49
CA GLU A 87 9.19 1.04 -12.44
C GLU A 87 10.31 0.06 -12.07
N SER A 88 11.38 0.55 -11.47
CA SER A 88 12.57 -0.24 -11.11
C SER A 88 12.61 -0.63 -9.64
N MET A 89 11.59 -0.24 -8.86
CA MET A 89 11.47 -0.54 -7.43
C MET A 89 11.27 -2.05 -7.23
N GLN A 90 12.17 -2.66 -6.47
CA GLN A 90 12.11 -4.07 -6.06
C GLN A 90 11.97 -4.20 -4.54
N ASN A 91 12.46 -3.20 -3.82
CA ASN A 91 12.33 -3.05 -2.38
C ASN A 91 11.78 -1.67 -2.06
N ALA A 92 10.75 -1.62 -1.22
CA ALA A 92 10.05 -0.41 -0.84
C ALA A 92 9.64 -0.46 0.63
N CYS A 93 9.83 0.65 1.32
CA CYS A 93 9.29 0.88 2.64
C CYS A 93 8.46 2.16 2.57
N MET A 94 7.17 2.07 2.86
CA MET A 94 6.26 3.21 2.83
C MET A 94 5.35 3.23 4.05
N ASP A 95 5.04 4.42 4.54
CA ASP A 95 3.95 4.65 5.50
C ASP A 95 2.71 5.00 4.72
N ILE A 96 1.62 4.25 4.94
CA ILE A 96 0.32 4.54 4.37
C ILE A 96 -0.56 5.14 5.45
N HIS A 97 -1.07 6.34 5.19
CA HIS A 97 -1.92 7.06 6.13
C HIS A 97 -3.37 6.76 5.81
N VAL A 98 -4.05 6.10 6.72
CA VAL A 98 -5.49 5.80 6.64
C VAL A 98 -6.24 6.69 7.62
N PHE A 99 -7.34 7.29 7.15
CA PHE A 99 -8.18 8.06 8.05
C PHE A 99 -8.85 7.13 9.07
N SER A 100 -8.64 7.41 10.36
CA SER A 100 -9.27 6.67 11.45
C SER A 100 -10.12 7.60 12.30
N GLN A 101 -11.38 7.21 12.54
CA GLN A 101 -12.28 7.95 13.44
C GLN A 101 -12.05 7.62 14.92
N SER A 102 -11.18 6.64 15.24
CA SER A 102 -10.92 6.21 16.61
C SER A 102 -9.87 7.05 17.35
N ASN A 103 -9.09 7.87 16.63
CA ASN A 103 -8.07 8.72 17.25
C ASN A 103 -8.73 9.95 17.90
N GLY A 104 -8.32 10.27 19.12
CA GLY A 104 -8.84 11.41 19.88
C GLY A 104 -8.60 12.75 19.17
N ARG A 105 -9.36 13.79 19.55
CA ARG A 105 -9.29 15.14 18.93
C ARG A 105 -7.90 15.80 18.95
N ASP A 106 -6.99 15.30 19.78
CA ASP A 106 -5.65 15.86 20.00
C ASP A 106 -4.52 15.08 19.30
N GLU A 107 -4.84 13.96 18.61
CA GLU A 107 -3.88 13.17 17.84
C GLU A 107 -4.05 13.39 16.33
N GLU A 108 -3.01 13.09 15.54
CA GLU A 108 -3.13 13.08 14.08
C GLU A 108 -4.34 12.19 13.69
N PRO A 109 -5.30 12.69 12.87
CA PRO A 109 -6.57 11.99 12.60
C PRO A 109 -6.41 10.81 11.63
N TYR A 110 -5.18 10.28 11.52
CA TYR A 110 -4.80 9.22 10.62
C TYR A 110 -3.94 8.20 11.36
N GLU A 111 -4.22 6.94 11.10
CA GLU A 111 -3.34 5.83 11.47
C GLU A 111 -2.28 5.66 10.38
N LYS A 112 -1.03 5.42 10.79
CA LYS A 112 0.09 5.13 9.89
C LYS A 112 0.33 3.63 9.85
N VAL A 113 0.17 3.04 8.67
CA VAL A 113 0.43 1.63 8.41
C VAL A 113 1.74 1.50 7.65
N ARG A 114 2.75 0.95 8.31
CA ARG A 114 4.06 0.65 7.72
C ARG A 114 3.94 -0.56 6.79
N VAL A 115 4.14 -0.32 5.50
CA VAL A 115 4.15 -1.34 4.45
C VAL A 115 5.57 -1.54 3.95
N GLU A 116 6.09 -2.74 4.15
CA GLU A 116 7.39 -3.17 3.68
C GLU A 116 7.19 -4.18 2.56
N ILE A 117 7.86 -3.94 1.43
CA ILE A 117 7.81 -4.82 0.27
C ILE A 117 9.23 -5.07 -0.16
N PHE A 118 9.58 -6.33 -0.37
CA PHE A 118 10.92 -6.71 -0.77
C PHE A 118 10.88 -7.85 -1.76
N LYS A 119 11.90 -7.95 -2.60
CA LYS A 119 11.98 -9.03 -3.58
C LYS A 119 12.11 -10.38 -2.88
N ASP A 120 11.26 -11.33 -3.25
CA ASP A 120 11.39 -12.72 -2.83
C ASP A 120 12.65 -13.27 -3.51
N THR A 121 13.63 -13.73 -2.72
CA THR A 121 14.94 -14.19 -3.21
C THR A 121 14.92 -15.65 -3.62
#